data_AF-A0A3D2LBJ0-F1
#
_entry.id   AF-A0A3D2LBJ0-F1
#
_cell.length_a   1.000
_cell.length_b   1.000
_cell.length_c   1.000
_cell.angle_alpha   90.00
_cell.angle_beta   90.00
_cell.angle_gamma   90.00
#
_symmetry.space_group_name_H-M   'P 1'
#
loop_
_entity.id
_entity.type
_entity.pdbx_description
1 polymer ?
#
loop_
_entity_poly.entity_id
_entity_poly.type
_entity_poly.pdbx_seq_one_letter_code
_entity_poly.pdbx_strand_id
1 'polypeptide(L)'
;DLTSEYVCRLLNYMDQHGYTSAMPKLEQYPNQTEPFVDFSSGYFQRVMDQFPRQHTEKPWKLHQNYSADVKNLRRGPIADGVMDFTKAEEAVSKPRVLQAAE
;
A
#
# COMPACT_ATOMS: atom_id res chain seq x y z
N ASP A 1 -5.76 -6.09 -16.01
CA ASP A 1 -5.01 -5.13 -15.22
C ASP A 1 -4.42 -5.83 -14.00
N LEU A 2 -3.20 -5.47 -13.55
CA LEU A 2 -2.54 -6.12 -12.41
C LEU A 2 -3.20 -5.78 -11.07
N THR A 3 -3.72 -4.56 -10.93
CA THR A 3 -4.36 -4.10 -9.70
C THR A 3 -5.66 -4.86 -9.46
N SER A 4 -6.52 -4.97 -10.48
CA SER A 4 -7.77 -5.73 -10.36
C SER A 4 -7.52 -7.21 -10.01
N GLU A 5 -6.49 -7.82 -10.60
CA GLU A 5 -6.12 -9.21 -10.30
C GLU A 5 -5.65 -9.38 -8.83
N TYR A 6 -4.83 -8.45 -8.34
CA TYR A 6 -4.43 -8.44 -6.93
C TYR A 6 -5.64 -8.29 -6.00
N VAL A 7 -6.57 -7.38 -6.30
CA VAL A 7 -7.80 -7.19 -5.50
C VAL A 7 -8.63 -8.47 -5.45
N CYS A 8 -8.83 -9.16 -6.57
CA CYS A 8 -9.54 -10.45 -6.57
C CYS A 8 -8.81 -11.51 -5.72
N ARG A 9 -7.47 -11.58 -5.79
CA ARG A 9 -6.67 -12.48 -4.96
C ARG A 9 -6.80 -12.15 -3.47
N LEU A 10 -6.80 -10.86 -3.12
CA LEU A 10 -6.97 -10.38 -1.75
C LEU A 10 -8.36 -10.76 -1.20
N LEU A 11 -9.43 -10.53 -1.96
CA LEU A 11 -10.79 -10.88 -1.54
C LEU A 11 -10.95 -12.39 -1.33
N ASN A 12 -10.46 -13.22 -2.27
CA ASN A 12 -10.47 -14.67 -2.11
C ASN A 12 -9.68 -15.13 -0.87
N TYR A 13 -8.53 -14.49 -0.59
CA TYR A 13 -7.75 -14.76 0.61
C TYR A 13 -8.52 -14.40 1.89
N MET A 14 -9.21 -13.25 1.91
CA MET A 14 -10.05 -12.83 3.03
C MET A 14 -11.19 -13.82 3.28
N ASP A 15 -11.90 -14.24 2.23
CA ASP A 15 -13.00 -15.20 2.32
C ASP A 15 -12.54 -16.56 2.88
N GLN A 16 -11.39 -17.07 2.40
CA GLN A 16 -10.82 -18.34 2.85
C GLN A 16 -10.41 -18.33 4.34
N HIS A 17 -10.05 -17.17 4.88
CA HIS A 17 -9.53 -17.03 6.25
C HIS A 17 -10.53 -16.37 7.21
N GLY A 18 -11.70 -15.95 6.72
CA GLY A 18 -12.74 -15.29 7.50
C GLY A 18 -12.38 -13.86 7.93
N TYR A 19 -11.58 -13.15 7.13
CA TYR A 19 -11.23 -11.74 7.39
C TYR A 19 -12.32 -10.80 6.88
N THR A 20 -12.54 -9.72 7.62
CA THR A 20 -13.54 -8.68 7.30
C THR A 20 -12.93 -7.34 6.97
N SER A 21 -11.66 -7.13 7.30
CA SER A 21 -10.88 -5.96 6.92
C SER A 21 -9.46 -6.39 6.58
N ALA A 22 -8.85 -5.65 5.65
CA ALA A 22 -7.45 -5.72 5.28
C ALA A 22 -6.95 -4.27 5.18
N MET A 23 -6.13 -3.86 6.14
CA MET A 23 -5.59 -2.50 6.21
C MET A 23 -4.07 -2.57 6.25
N PRO A 24 -3.36 -1.97 5.27
CA PRO A 24 -1.91 -1.95 5.33
C PRO A 24 -1.48 -1.02 6.46
N LYS A 25 -0.59 -1.50 7.32
CA LYS A 25 -0.13 -0.77 8.51
C LYS A 25 1.24 -0.19 8.26
N LEU A 26 1.36 1.11 8.49
CA LEU A 26 2.66 1.78 8.58
C LEU A 26 3.12 1.76 10.04
N GLU A 27 4.03 0.84 10.39
CA GLU A 27 4.52 0.70 11.78
C GLU A 27 5.28 1.96 12.26
N GLN A 28 6.00 2.61 11.34
CA GLN A 28 6.74 3.83 11.63
C GLN A 28 6.78 4.73 10.39
N TYR A 29 6.64 6.03 10.61
CA TYR A 29 6.90 7.00 9.54
C TYR A 29 8.36 6.89 9.09
N PRO A 30 8.63 6.96 7.78
CA PRO A 30 9.98 6.81 7.27
C PRO A 30 10.84 7.99 7.68
N ASN A 31 12.09 7.71 8.06
CA ASN A 31 13.09 8.74 8.30
C ASN A 31 13.52 9.45 7.01
N GLN A 32 13.31 8.80 5.85
CA GLN A 32 13.68 9.32 4.53
C GLN A 32 12.55 9.10 3.53
N THR A 33 12.20 10.15 2.81
CA THR A 33 11.22 10.11 1.72
C THR A 33 11.80 10.76 0.48
N GLU A 34 11.31 10.37 -0.69
CA GLU A 34 11.69 10.92 -1.99
C GLU A 34 10.42 11.31 -2.77
N PRO A 35 10.51 12.24 -3.74
CA PRO A 35 9.44 12.44 -4.70
C PRO A 35 9.10 11.12 -5.41
N PHE A 36 7.81 10.87 -5.70
CA PHE A 36 7.40 9.63 -6.38
C PHE A 36 7.82 9.55 -7.86
N VAL A 37 8.29 10.67 -8.42
CA VAL A 37 8.80 10.81 -9.78
C VAL A 37 10.13 11.55 -9.78
N ASP A 38 11.00 11.19 -10.72
CA ASP A 38 12.29 11.86 -10.95
C ASP A 38 12.34 12.36 -12.41
N PHE A 39 11.60 13.44 -12.69
CA PHE A 39 11.53 14.04 -14.02
C PHE A 39 12.35 15.33 -14.09
N SER A 40 13.18 15.46 -15.12
CA SER A 40 14.03 16.63 -15.33
C SER A 40 13.36 17.79 -16.09
N SER A 41 12.12 17.61 -16.56
CA SER A 41 11.39 18.65 -17.29
C SER A 41 11.10 19.85 -16.39
N GLY A 42 11.41 21.06 -16.84
CA GLY A 42 11.26 22.27 -16.04
C GLY A 42 9.82 22.56 -15.55
N TYR A 43 8.78 22.03 -16.22
CA TYR A 43 7.41 22.16 -15.71
C TYR A 43 7.14 21.29 -14.49
N PHE A 44 7.75 20.09 -14.41
CA PHE A 44 7.67 19.25 -13.22
C PHE A 44 8.41 19.92 -12.07
N GLN A 45 9.65 20.40 -12.31
CA GLN A 45 10.48 21.08 -11.31
C GLN A 45 9.77 22.23 -10.59
N ARG A 46 8.88 22.98 -11.27
CA ARG A 46 8.11 24.08 -10.69
C ARG A 46 7.06 23.66 -9.64
N VAL A 47 6.63 22.41 -9.67
CA VAL A 47 5.55 21.89 -8.81
C VAL A 47 5.98 20.64 -8.04
N MET A 48 7.27 20.31 -8.03
CA MET A 48 7.80 19.10 -7.36
C MET A 48 7.53 19.11 -5.85
N ASP A 49 7.48 20.28 -5.23
CA ASP A 49 7.18 20.50 -3.82
C ASP A 49 5.71 20.21 -3.46
N GLN A 50 4.81 20.24 -4.46
CA GLN A 50 3.39 19.95 -4.31
C GLN A 50 3.08 18.46 -4.53
N PHE A 51 4.06 17.67 -4.95
CA PHE A 51 3.85 16.26 -5.22
C PHE A 51 3.88 15.41 -3.96
N PRO A 52 3.11 14.30 -3.94
CA PRO A 52 3.21 13.34 -2.87
C PRO A 52 4.63 12.77 -2.80
N ARG A 53 5.08 12.51 -1.58
CA ARG A 53 6.35 11.84 -1.31
C ARG A 53 6.10 10.35 -1.07
N GLN A 54 7.08 9.52 -1.39
CA GLN A 54 7.07 8.08 -1.17
C GLN A 54 8.26 7.67 -0.29
N HIS A 55 8.24 6.44 0.22
CA HIS A 55 9.40 5.88 0.91
C HIS A 55 10.53 5.58 -0.07
N THR A 56 11.75 5.49 0.46
CA THR A 56 12.92 5.04 -0.30
C THR A 56 12.98 3.51 -0.46
N GLU A 57 12.15 2.78 0.29
CA GLU A 57 12.13 1.31 0.39
C GLU A 57 10.75 0.70 0.16
N LYS A 58 10.71 -0.60 -0.15
CA LYS A 58 9.47 -1.37 -0.35
C LYS A 58 8.73 -1.62 0.99
N PRO A 59 7.42 -1.85 0.97
CA PRO A 59 6.51 -1.86 -0.19
C PRO A 59 5.99 -0.47 -0.59
N TRP A 60 6.35 0.58 0.15
CA TRP A 60 5.83 1.95 -0.02
C TRP A 60 6.59 2.79 -1.07
N LYS A 61 7.28 2.12 -1.99
CA LYS A 61 8.04 2.72 -3.09
C LYS A 61 7.53 2.21 -4.44
N LEU A 62 7.18 3.15 -5.31
CA LEU A 62 6.79 2.87 -6.69
C LEU A 62 8.06 2.77 -7.57
N HIS A 63 8.21 1.67 -8.30
CA HIS A 63 9.41 1.41 -9.12
C HIS A 63 9.22 1.70 -10.62
N GLN A 64 8.05 2.16 -11.06
CA GLN A 64 7.68 2.33 -12.49
C GLN A 64 8.20 1.17 -13.36
N ASN A 65 8.11 -0.07 -12.85
CA ASN A 65 8.73 -1.25 -13.46
C ASN A 65 7.70 -2.37 -13.50
N TYR A 66 7.16 -2.60 -14.69
CA TYR A 66 6.10 -3.57 -14.90
C TYR A 66 6.49 -4.99 -14.46
N SER A 67 7.72 -5.43 -14.70
CA SER A 67 8.20 -6.76 -14.28
C SER A 67 8.23 -6.87 -12.75
N ALA A 68 8.61 -5.81 -12.06
CA ALA A 68 8.53 -5.74 -10.60
C ALA A 68 7.08 -5.77 -10.12
N ASP A 69 6.17 -5.07 -10.80
CA ASP A 69 4.74 -5.04 -10.48
C ASP A 69 4.09 -6.41 -10.67
N VAL A 70 4.42 -7.15 -11.73
CA VAL A 70 3.98 -8.54 -11.91
C VAL A 70 4.46 -9.42 -10.76
N LYS A 71 5.71 -9.26 -10.32
CA LYS A 71 6.24 -10.03 -9.19
C LYS A 71 5.49 -9.70 -7.90
N ASN A 72 5.24 -8.42 -7.62
CA ASN A 72 4.61 -7.98 -6.38
C ASN A 72 3.09 -8.27 -6.37
N LEU A 73 2.36 -7.86 -7.41
CA LEU A 73 0.89 -7.88 -7.45
C LEU A 73 0.31 -9.21 -7.91
N ARG A 74 0.93 -9.88 -8.89
CA ARG A 74 0.38 -11.16 -9.41
C ARG A 74 0.94 -12.36 -8.67
N ARG A 75 2.22 -12.34 -8.29
CA ARG A 75 2.92 -13.51 -7.73
C ARG A 75 3.27 -13.38 -6.25
N GLY A 76 3.29 -12.16 -5.71
CA GLY A 76 3.62 -11.91 -4.31
C GLY A 76 2.56 -12.47 -3.35
N PRO A 77 2.94 -12.80 -2.11
CA PRO A 77 2.00 -13.22 -1.09
C PRO A 77 1.01 -12.09 -0.76
N ILE A 78 -0.22 -12.44 -0.37
CA ILE A 78 -1.20 -11.48 0.13
C ILE A 78 -0.86 -11.05 1.56
N ALA A 79 -0.51 -12.01 2.42
CA ALA A 79 0.03 -11.75 3.75
C ALA A 79 1.55 -11.53 3.67
N ASP A 80 1.93 -10.35 3.19
CA ASP A 80 3.33 -9.93 2.99
C ASP A 80 4.01 -9.35 4.23
N GLY A 81 3.29 -9.31 5.36
CA GLY A 81 3.75 -8.74 6.63
C GLY A 81 3.47 -7.25 6.80
N VAL A 82 2.90 -6.58 5.80
CA VAL A 82 2.49 -5.17 5.89
C VAL A 82 0.97 -5.03 6.01
N MET A 83 0.22 -5.97 5.44
CA MET A 83 -1.23 -6.01 5.59
C MET A 83 -1.64 -6.53 6.98
N ASP A 84 -2.39 -5.72 7.73
CA ASP A 84 -3.08 -6.14 8.95
C ASP A 84 -4.50 -6.61 8.59
N PHE A 85 -4.88 -7.80 9.07
CA PHE A 85 -6.17 -8.42 8.79
C PHE A 85 -6.97 -8.57 10.07
N THR A 86 -8.24 -8.18 10.06
CA THR A 86 -9.12 -8.33 11.23
C THR A 86 -10.32 -9.20 10.91
N LYS A 87 -10.66 -10.09 11.85
CA LYS A 87 -11.89 -10.90 11.79
C LYS A 87 -13.08 -10.13 12.37
N ALA A 88 -14.30 -10.57 12.02
CA ALA A 88 -15.54 -9.95 12.48
C ALA A 88 -15.60 -9.82 14.02
N GLU A 89 -15.18 -10.87 14.74
CA GLU A 89 -15.20 -10.92 16.20
C GLU A 89 -14.25 -9.90 16.84
N GLU A 90 -13.10 -9.65 16.21
CA GLU A 90 -12.12 -8.66 16.67
C GLU A 90 -12.53 -7.23 16.31
N ALA A 91 -13.29 -7.04 15.23
CA ALA A 91 -13.76 -5.72 14.80
C ALA A 91 -14.81 -5.14 15.77
N VAL A 92 -15.56 -5.98 16.47
CA VAL A 92 -16.55 -5.55 17.47
C VAL A 92 -15.89 -5.10 18.78
N SER A 93 -14.70 -5.63 19.10
CA SER A 93 -14.00 -5.33 20.36
C SER A 93 -13.03 -4.14 20.27
N LYS A 94 -12.46 -3.87 19.10
CA LYS A 94 -11.57 -2.71 18.91
C LYS A 94 -12.41 -1.44 18.74
N PRO A 95 -12.25 -0.42 19.60
CA PRO A 95 -12.93 0.86 19.39
C PRO A 95 -12.50 1.42 18.04
N ARG A 96 -13.47 1.88 17.24
CA ARG A 96 -13.25 2.49 15.93
C ARG A 96 -12.42 3.76 16.12
N VAL A 97 -11.10 3.63 16.05
CA VAL A 97 -10.19 4.78 16.08
C VAL A 97 -10.44 5.57 14.81
N LEU A 98 -11.06 6.74 14.97
CA LEU A 98 -11.14 7.75 13.92
C LEU A 98 -9.71 8.24 13.71
N GLN A 99 -8.95 7.60 12.81
CA GLN A 99 -7.70 8.20 12.34
C GLN A 99 -8.10 9.43 11.52
N ALA A 100 -8.00 10.58 12.17
CA ALA A 100 -8.13 11.89 11.56
C ALA A 100 -7.12 11.97 10.41
N ALA A 101 -7.63 12.20 9.21
CA ALA A 101 -6.83 12.75 8.13
C ALA A 101 -6.55 14.22 8.52
N GLU A 102 -5.32 14.49 8.95
CA GLU A 102 -4.71 15.82 8.89
C GLU A 102 -3.78 15.87 7.69
#